data_AF-A0A351LZM8-F1
#
_entry.id   AF-A0A351LZM8-F1
#
_cell.length_a   1.000
_cell.length_b   1.000
_cell.length_c   1.000
_cell.angle_alpha   90.00
_cell.angle_beta   90.00
_cell.angle_gamma   90.00
#
_symmetry.space_group_name_H-M   'P 1'
#
loop_
_entity.id
_entity.type
_entity.pdbx_description
1 polymer ?
#
loop_
_entity_poly.entity_id
_entity_poly.type
_entity_poly.pdbx_seq_one_letter_code
_entity_poly.pdbx_strand_id
1 'polypeptide(L)'
;MGLMIIFTAFYAFYAACLAVLPGEAPGWNTIYYNPTTLGAITYTITIAFAGGFMSGYICSKGDPFWTLSGGLAGVIAVSSGADIYAPSLTYLLAMAGAAFAVWIGTWQDKKMRVDDAVGAVAVHGWTGMLGVLFMGIFASGYPTGGFSGNVRVTILGQLVGIATFIPLAFLSGYAISWVLKRANLLRVPLEVELEGIDLAEFGTDFYPDFAATEEVIVEADGTEVPAAPILVRAASQVIRG
;
A
#
# COMPACT_ATOMS: atom_id res chain seq x y z
N MET A 1 -7.99 -13.01 -9.22
CA MET A 1 -6.98 -12.99 -10.32
C MET A 1 -6.02 -11.80 -10.23
N GLY A 2 -6.49 -10.56 -10.07
CA GLY A 2 -5.62 -9.38 -10.02
C GLY A 2 -4.47 -9.45 -9.00
N LEU A 3 -4.76 -9.75 -7.73
CA LEU A 3 -3.74 -9.92 -6.70
C LEU A 3 -2.72 -11.02 -7.00
N MET A 4 -3.13 -12.12 -7.65
CA MET A 4 -2.18 -13.18 -8.05
C MET A 4 -1.17 -12.69 -9.09
N ILE A 5 -1.63 -11.88 -10.05
CA ILE A 5 -0.74 -11.26 -11.06
C ILE A 5 0.22 -10.28 -10.38
N ILE A 6 -0.26 -9.53 -9.39
CA ILE A 6 0.59 -8.62 -8.61
C ILE A 6 1.66 -9.42 -7.86
N PHE A 7 1.29 -10.49 -7.16
CA PHE A 7 2.25 -11.32 -6.41
C PHE A 7 3.32 -11.94 -7.29
N THR A 8 2.96 -12.43 -8.47
CA THR A 8 3.94 -12.99 -9.41
C THR A 8 4.81 -11.89 -10.04
N ALA A 9 4.25 -10.72 -10.34
CA ALA A 9 4.99 -9.59 -10.88
C ALA A 9 6.01 -9.00 -9.88
N PHE A 10 5.77 -9.10 -8.57
CA PHE A 10 6.70 -8.60 -7.54
C PHE A 10 8.08 -9.23 -7.60
N TYR A 11 8.19 -10.48 -8.06
CA TYR A 11 9.48 -11.13 -8.29
C TYR A 11 10.31 -10.40 -9.35
N ALA A 12 9.68 -10.00 -10.46
CA ALA A 12 10.33 -9.22 -11.50
C ALA A 12 10.62 -7.78 -11.04
N PHE A 13 9.69 -7.16 -10.29
CA PHE A 13 9.86 -5.81 -9.74
C PHE A 13 11.13 -5.71 -8.88
N TYR A 14 11.32 -6.65 -7.93
CA TYR A 14 12.49 -6.65 -7.06
C TYR A 14 13.77 -7.09 -7.80
N ALA A 15 13.68 -8.01 -8.75
CA ALA A 15 14.82 -8.34 -9.59
C ALA A 15 15.33 -7.11 -10.35
N ALA A 16 14.42 -6.24 -10.81
CA ALA A 16 14.75 -4.98 -11.46
C ALA A 16 15.33 -3.91 -10.51
N CYS A 17 15.22 -4.08 -9.19
CA CYS A 17 15.88 -3.21 -8.21
C CYS A 17 17.38 -3.50 -8.03
N LEU A 18 17.88 -4.63 -8.56
CA LEU A 18 19.30 -4.94 -8.53
C LEU A 18 20.08 -4.10 -9.55
N ALA A 19 21.28 -3.68 -9.18
CA ALA A 19 22.19 -2.97 -10.07
C ALA A 19 22.91 -3.96 -10.98
N VAL A 20 22.95 -3.65 -12.29
CA VAL A 20 23.74 -4.39 -13.28
C VAL A 20 24.88 -3.49 -13.72
N LEU A 21 26.12 -3.91 -13.46
CA LEU A 21 27.31 -3.12 -13.79
C LEU A 21 27.82 -3.46 -15.21
N PRO A 22 28.23 -2.45 -16.00
CA PRO A 22 28.83 -2.70 -17.31
C PRO A 22 30.07 -3.59 -17.21
N GLY A 23 30.12 -4.66 -18.00
CA GLY A 23 31.29 -5.56 -18.08
C GLY A 23 31.34 -6.67 -17.04
N GLU A 24 30.42 -6.70 -16.07
CA GLU A 24 30.31 -7.78 -15.08
C GLU A 24 29.19 -8.75 -15.45
N ALA A 25 29.27 -9.47 -16.57
CA ALA A 25 28.23 -10.45 -16.89
C ALA A 25 28.39 -11.71 -16.00
N PRO A 26 27.36 -12.17 -15.22
CA PRO A 26 26.00 -11.65 -15.06
C PRO A 26 25.80 -10.67 -13.86
N GLY A 27 26.83 -10.49 -13.02
CA GLY A 27 27.06 -9.42 -12.03
C GLY A 27 25.84 -8.69 -11.46
N TRP A 28 24.98 -9.43 -10.77
CA TRP A 28 23.93 -8.83 -9.96
C TRP A 28 24.57 -8.21 -8.72
N ASN A 29 24.35 -6.91 -8.54
CA ASN A 29 24.80 -6.19 -7.37
C ASN A 29 23.59 -5.59 -6.66
N THR A 30 23.68 -5.43 -5.35
CA THR A 30 22.75 -4.58 -4.60
C THR A 30 22.92 -3.12 -5.04
N ILE A 31 22.01 -2.23 -4.64
CA ILE A 31 22.19 -0.79 -4.91
C ILE A 31 23.40 -0.19 -4.17
N TYR A 32 23.98 -0.96 -3.25
CA TYR A 32 25.20 -0.63 -2.50
C TYR A 32 26.47 -1.23 -3.11
N TYR A 33 26.38 -1.77 -4.34
CA TYR A 33 27.49 -2.39 -5.07
C TYR A 33 28.10 -3.63 -4.40
N ASN A 34 27.33 -4.29 -3.53
CA ASN A 34 27.72 -5.59 -2.99
C ASN A 34 27.23 -6.71 -3.92
N PRO A 35 28.03 -7.76 -4.17
CA PRO A 35 27.60 -8.90 -4.98
C PRO A 35 26.36 -9.56 -4.41
N THR A 36 25.40 -9.90 -5.27
CA THR A 36 24.18 -10.62 -4.91
C THR A 36 23.76 -11.57 -6.04
N THR A 37 22.60 -12.21 -5.91
CA THR A 37 22.05 -13.11 -6.94
C THR A 37 20.54 -12.91 -7.06
N LEU A 38 19.99 -13.24 -8.24
CA LEU A 38 18.53 -13.33 -8.41
C LEU A 38 17.89 -14.27 -7.40
N GLY A 39 18.57 -15.36 -7.03
CA GLY A 39 18.08 -16.31 -6.03
C GLY A 39 17.95 -15.70 -4.64
N ALA A 40 18.91 -14.86 -4.23
CA ALA A 40 18.88 -14.18 -2.95
C ALA A 40 17.68 -13.24 -2.84
N ILE A 41 17.48 -12.36 -3.82
CA ILE A 41 16.34 -11.42 -3.79
C ILE A 41 15.01 -12.16 -3.93
N THR A 42 14.94 -13.18 -4.79
CA THR A 42 13.75 -14.05 -4.94
C THR A 42 13.36 -14.69 -3.62
N TYR A 43 14.34 -15.22 -2.89
CA TYR A 43 14.08 -15.84 -1.59
C TYR A 43 13.59 -14.81 -0.56
N THR A 44 14.19 -13.62 -0.50
CA THR A 44 13.71 -12.54 0.38
C THR A 44 12.25 -12.20 0.12
N ILE A 45 11.84 -12.05 -1.15
CA ILE A 45 10.45 -11.74 -1.52
C ILE A 45 9.50 -12.85 -1.07
N THR A 46 9.85 -14.11 -1.32
CA THR A 46 9.04 -15.26 -0.90
C THR A 46 8.85 -15.28 0.62
N ILE A 47 9.91 -15.02 1.37
CA ILE A 47 9.86 -14.98 2.84
C ILE A 47 9.05 -13.78 3.34
N ALA A 48 9.15 -12.63 2.68
CA ALA A 48 8.34 -11.46 2.99
C ALA A 48 6.84 -11.70 2.74
N PHE A 49 6.50 -12.33 1.60
CA PHE A 49 5.13 -12.77 1.32
C PHE A 49 4.64 -13.75 2.40
N ALA A 50 5.44 -14.76 2.74
CA ALA A 50 5.06 -15.75 3.76
C ALA A 50 4.76 -15.10 5.12
N GLY A 51 5.64 -14.20 5.59
CA GLY A 51 5.42 -13.46 6.84
C GLY A 51 4.21 -12.54 6.77
N GLY A 52 4.03 -11.85 5.63
CA GLY A 52 2.90 -10.97 5.37
C GLY A 52 1.56 -11.71 5.39
N PHE A 53 1.43 -12.81 4.64
CA PHE A 53 0.21 -13.62 4.61
C PHE A 53 -0.11 -14.21 6.00
N MET A 54 0.90 -14.74 6.69
CA MET A 54 0.73 -15.32 8.02
C MET A 54 0.21 -14.28 9.02
N SER A 55 0.85 -13.12 9.08
CA SER A 55 0.44 -12.07 10.01
C SER A 55 -0.87 -11.41 9.62
N GLY A 56 -1.12 -11.23 8.32
CA GLY A 56 -2.41 -10.75 7.81
C GLY A 56 -3.54 -11.65 8.30
N TYR A 57 -3.42 -12.96 8.10
CA TYR A 57 -4.38 -13.96 8.58
C TYR A 57 -4.60 -13.92 10.10
N ILE A 58 -3.51 -13.91 10.89
CA ILE A 58 -3.60 -13.92 12.35
C ILE A 58 -4.24 -12.64 12.87
N CYS A 59 -3.76 -11.47 12.43
CA CYS A 59 -4.19 -10.17 12.94
C CYS A 59 -5.60 -9.80 12.48
N SER A 60 -6.02 -10.27 11.31
CA SER A 60 -7.37 -10.05 10.78
C SER A 60 -8.39 -11.11 11.16
N LYS A 61 -7.95 -12.16 11.90
CA LYS A 61 -8.79 -13.32 12.26
C LYS A 61 -9.33 -14.07 11.05
N GLY A 62 -8.53 -14.18 9.99
CA GLY A 62 -8.88 -14.91 8.77
C GLY A 62 -9.73 -14.14 7.78
N ASP A 63 -9.87 -12.82 7.94
CA ASP A 63 -10.49 -11.97 6.91
C ASP A 63 -9.70 -12.10 5.59
N PRO A 64 -10.35 -12.48 4.47
CA PRO A 64 -9.66 -12.72 3.20
C PRO A 64 -8.99 -11.47 2.62
N PHE A 65 -9.63 -10.30 2.76
CA PHE A 65 -9.07 -9.04 2.26
C PHE A 65 -7.74 -8.75 2.96
N TRP A 66 -7.73 -8.71 4.29
CA TRP A 66 -6.53 -8.45 5.07
C TRP A 66 -5.51 -9.57 5.04
N THR A 67 -5.92 -10.83 4.82
CA THR A 67 -4.98 -11.93 4.62
C THR A 67 -4.17 -11.72 3.35
N LEU A 68 -4.84 -11.44 2.23
CA LEU A 68 -4.17 -11.22 0.94
C LEU A 68 -3.41 -9.89 0.91
N SER A 69 -4.02 -8.81 1.42
CA SER A 69 -3.37 -7.50 1.59
C SER A 69 -2.18 -7.58 2.54
N GLY A 70 -2.21 -8.48 3.53
CA GLY A 70 -1.09 -8.77 4.43
C GLY A 70 0.15 -9.26 3.69
N GLY A 71 -0.01 -10.10 2.67
CA GLY A 71 1.08 -10.52 1.79
C GLY A 71 1.76 -9.33 1.09
N LEU A 72 0.97 -8.41 0.53
CA LEU A 72 1.49 -7.15 -0.04
C LEU A 72 2.17 -6.29 1.01
N ALA A 73 1.48 -6.03 2.12
CA ALA A 73 1.99 -5.20 3.22
C ALA A 73 3.32 -5.72 3.77
N GLY A 74 3.48 -7.04 3.89
CA GLY A 74 4.73 -7.67 4.32
C GLY A 74 5.88 -7.40 3.36
N VAL A 75 5.66 -7.52 2.05
CA VAL A 75 6.66 -7.19 1.02
C VAL A 75 7.00 -5.69 1.05
N ILE A 76 5.99 -4.82 1.09
CA ILE A 76 6.16 -3.36 1.15
C ILE A 76 6.95 -2.94 2.40
N ALA A 77 6.69 -3.56 3.55
CA ALA A 77 7.36 -3.24 4.80
C ALA A 77 8.87 -3.53 4.79
N VAL A 78 9.33 -4.45 3.95
CA VAL A 78 10.75 -4.82 3.87
C VAL A 78 11.47 -4.26 2.65
N SER A 79 10.75 -3.62 1.71
CA SER A 79 11.31 -3.17 0.43
C SER A 79 12.56 -2.32 0.55
N SER A 80 12.62 -1.45 1.56
CA SER A 80 13.73 -0.51 1.80
C SER A 80 15.07 -1.18 2.14
N GLY A 81 15.05 -2.42 2.62
CA GLY A 81 16.26 -3.18 2.99
C GLY A 81 16.27 -4.61 2.46
N ALA A 82 15.45 -4.91 1.45
CA ALA A 82 15.25 -6.27 0.96
C ALA A 82 16.51 -6.92 0.36
N ASP A 83 17.45 -6.09 -0.11
CA ASP A 83 18.72 -6.52 -0.69
C ASP A 83 19.83 -6.70 0.37
N ILE A 84 19.57 -6.37 1.64
CA ILE A 84 20.56 -6.44 2.72
C ILE A 84 20.09 -7.18 3.99
N TYR A 85 18.78 -7.35 4.19
CA TYR A 85 18.26 -8.06 5.34
C TYR A 85 18.51 -9.57 5.25
N ALA A 86 18.85 -10.16 6.40
CA ALA A 86 18.83 -11.61 6.55
C ALA A 86 17.37 -12.12 6.41
N PRO A 87 17.13 -13.28 5.77
CA PRO A 87 15.78 -13.78 5.54
C PRO A 87 14.94 -13.93 6.82
N SER A 88 15.54 -14.34 7.94
CA SER A 88 14.85 -14.42 9.24
C SER A 88 14.36 -13.07 9.72
N LEU A 89 15.15 -12.02 9.56
CA LEU A 89 14.75 -10.64 9.88
C LEU A 89 13.66 -10.17 8.92
N THR A 90 13.79 -10.43 7.62
CA THR A 90 12.76 -10.13 6.61
C THR A 90 11.41 -10.72 7.00
N TYR A 91 11.37 -11.99 7.43
CA TYR A 91 10.13 -12.63 7.85
C TYR A 91 9.46 -11.88 9.01
N LEU A 92 10.23 -11.53 10.05
CA LEU A 92 9.71 -10.85 11.24
C LEU A 92 9.24 -9.41 10.93
N LEU A 93 9.99 -8.68 10.11
CA LEU A 93 9.61 -7.32 9.70
C LEU A 93 8.39 -7.33 8.78
N ALA A 94 8.27 -8.32 7.89
CA ALA A 94 7.09 -8.50 7.06
C ALA A 94 5.85 -8.81 7.89
N MET A 95 5.97 -9.67 8.92
CA MET A 95 4.89 -9.89 9.88
C MET A 95 4.50 -8.59 10.59
N ALA A 96 5.48 -7.86 11.13
CA ALA A 96 5.23 -6.60 11.83
C ALA A 96 4.54 -5.55 10.93
N GLY A 97 4.98 -5.44 9.67
CA GLY A 97 4.38 -4.55 8.69
C GLY A 97 2.95 -4.93 8.31
N ALA A 98 2.68 -6.21 8.10
CA ALA A 98 1.32 -6.70 7.81
C ALA A 98 0.39 -6.51 9.02
N ALA A 99 0.83 -6.81 10.25
CA ALA A 99 0.07 -6.53 11.46
C ALA A 99 -0.26 -5.03 11.59
N PHE A 100 0.71 -4.18 11.31
CA PHE A 100 0.53 -2.74 11.30
C PHE A 100 -0.48 -2.29 10.24
N ALA A 101 -0.43 -2.85 9.01
CA ALA A 101 -1.38 -2.54 7.94
C ALA A 101 -2.83 -2.84 8.34
N VAL A 102 -3.08 -4.02 8.93
CA VAL A 102 -4.41 -4.41 9.42
C VAL A 102 -4.89 -3.42 10.48
N TRP A 103 -4.03 -3.09 11.44
CA TRP A 103 -4.36 -2.17 12.53
C TRP A 103 -4.65 -0.76 12.00
N ILE A 104 -3.76 -0.18 11.19
CA ILE A 104 -3.89 1.20 10.72
C ILE A 104 -5.06 1.35 9.75
N GLY A 105 -5.29 0.38 8.87
CA GLY A 105 -6.45 0.41 7.96
C GLY A 105 -7.77 0.33 8.73
N THR A 106 -7.87 -0.59 9.70
CA THR A 106 -9.06 -0.67 10.58
C THR A 106 -9.26 0.62 11.38
N TRP A 107 -8.19 1.28 11.79
CA TRP A 107 -8.26 2.54 12.50
C TRP A 107 -8.67 3.71 11.59
N GLN A 108 -8.16 3.78 10.36
CA GLN A 108 -8.56 4.80 9.38
C GLN A 108 -10.05 4.73 9.09
N ASP A 109 -10.55 3.53 8.81
CA ASP A 109 -11.96 3.28 8.57
C ASP A 109 -12.80 3.63 9.81
N LYS A 110 -12.56 2.96 10.94
CA LYS A 110 -13.45 3.06 12.11
C LYS A 110 -13.30 4.34 12.92
N LYS A 111 -12.13 5.00 12.88
CA LYS A 111 -11.84 6.18 13.72
C LYS A 111 -11.65 7.45 12.92
N MET A 112 -10.93 7.41 11.80
CA MET A 112 -10.83 8.60 10.95
C MET A 112 -12.04 8.77 10.03
N ARG A 113 -12.86 7.72 9.85
CA ARG A 113 -13.96 7.70 8.86
C ARG A 113 -13.46 8.01 7.46
N VAL A 114 -12.27 7.48 7.14
CA VAL A 114 -11.67 7.54 5.81
C VAL A 114 -11.81 6.16 5.21
N ASP A 115 -12.65 6.08 4.19
CA ASP A 115 -12.87 4.86 3.43
C ASP A 115 -11.74 4.66 2.41
N ASP A 116 -10.75 3.85 2.81
CA ASP A 116 -9.68 3.36 1.94
C ASP A 116 -10.14 2.04 1.30
N ALA A 117 -11.03 2.16 0.30
CA ALA A 117 -11.78 1.04 -0.29
C ALA A 117 -10.92 -0.17 -0.72
N VAL A 118 -9.66 0.05 -1.08
CA VAL A 118 -8.72 -1.01 -1.50
C VAL A 118 -7.54 -1.19 -0.53
N GLY A 119 -7.51 -0.45 0.58
CA GLY A 119 -6.42 -0.46 1.54
C GLY A 119 -5.11 0.13 1.00
N ALA A 120 -5.15 0.97 -0.03
CA ALA A 120 -3.94 1.49 -0.68
C ALA A 120 -3.12 2.38 0.26
N VAL A 121 -3.78 3.23 1.04
CA VAL A 121 -3.10 4.13 1.99
C VAL A 121 -2.55 3.32 3.17
N ALA A 122 -3.30 2.35 3.67
CA ALA A 122 -2.83 1.46 4.74
C ALA A 122 -1.63 0.58 4.31
N VAL A 123 -1.75 -0.14 3.18
CA VAL A 123 -0.77 -1.11 2.69
C VAL A 123 0.46 -0.45 2.08
N HIS A 124 0.31 0.64 1.32
CA HIS A 124 1.44 1.28 0.64
C HIS A 124 1.93 2.54 1.35
N GLY A 125 1.01 3.43 1.74
CA GLY A 125 1.36 4.70 2.38
C GLY A 125 2.01 4.47 3.75
N TRP A 126 1.23 3.99 4.72
CA TRP A 126 1.69 3.84 6.10
C TRP A 126 2.73 2.73 6.25
N THR A 127 2.48 1.55 5.69
CA THR A 127 3.43 0.44 5.80
C THR A 127 4.71 0.68 5.00
N GLY A 128 4.65 1.43 3.90
CA GLY A 128 5.86 1.86 3.17
C GLY A 128 6.70 2.83 4.01
N MET A 129 6.09 3.81 4.67
CA MET A 129 6.79 4.68 5.63
C MET A 129 7.38 3.88 6.79
N LEU A 130 6.65 2.89 7.31
CA LEU A 130 7.16 1.98 8.34
C LEU A 130 8.38 1.20 7.85
N GLY A 131 8.38 0.73 6.60
CA GLY A 131 9.53 0.04 6.01
C GLY A 131 10.76 0.94 5.91
N VAL A 132 10.60 2.22 5.54
CA VAL A 132 11.70 3.19 5.56
C VAL A 132 12.23 3.39 6.98
N LEU A 133 11.36 3.40 8.00
CA LEU A 133 11.80 3.41 9.40
C LEU A 133 12.54 2.13 9.81
N PHE A 134 12.07 0.95 9.38
CA PHE A 134 12.77 -0.31 9.63
C PHE A 134 14.19 -0.28 9.08
N MET A 135 14.40 0.30 7.89
CA MET A 135 15.75 0.50 7.33
C MET A 135 16.63 1.31 8.28
N GLY A 136 16.10 2.39 8.83
CA GLY A 136 16.84 3.25 9.75
C GLY A 136 17.20 2.56 11.06
N ILE A 137 16.38 1.61 11.50
CA ILE A 137 16.55 0.88 12.77
C ILE A 137 17.44 -0.35 12.59
N PHE A 138 17.04 -1.26 11.70
CA PHE A 138 17.62 -2.60 11.58
C PHE A 138 18.82 -2.67 10.63
N ALA A 139 18.98 -1.68 9.75
CA ALA A 139 20.19 -1.51 8.94
C ALA A 139 20.99 -0.26 9.35
N SER A 140 20.76 0.28 10.55
CA SER A 140 21.53 1.42 11.06
C SER A 140 23.03 1.15 11.02
N GLY A 141 23.79 2.09 10.47
CA GLY A 141 25.23 1.95 10.31
C GLY A 141 25.66 1.20 9.05
N TYR A 142 24.74 0.59 8.29
CA TYR A 142 25.07 -0.11 7.05
C TYR A 142 25.73 0.86 6.05
N PRO A 143 26.88 0.49 5.45
CA PRO A 143 27.60 1.36 4.53
C PRO A 143 26.96 1.33 3.14
N THR A 144 26.67 2.50 2.57
CA THR A 144 25.99 2.55 1.27
C THR A 144 26.90 2.46 0.03
N GLY A 145 28.24 2.45 0.18
CA GLY A 145 29.22 2.29 -0.93
C GLY A 145 29.10 3.34 -2.07
N GLY A 146 29.88 3.29 -3.16
CA GLY A 146 31.32 3.58 -3.22
C GLY A 146 31.69 4.93 -3.89
N PHE A 147 30.73 5.83 -4.14
CA PHE A 147 31.00 7.17 -4.68
C PHE A 147 31.05 8.22 -3.55
N SER A 148 32.22 8.88 -3.42
CA SER A 148 32.56 9.98 -2.50
C SER A 148 31.82 10.04 -1.15
N GLY A 149 32.32 9.26 -0.19
CA GLY A 149 31.94 9.36 1.23
C GLY A 149 30.85 8.35 1.59
N ASN A 150 31.26 7.21 2.15
CA ASN A 150 30.37 6.18 2.68
C ASN A 150 29.38 6.77 3.69
N VAL A 151 28.22 7.25 3.21
CA VAL A 151 27.12 7.65 4.05
C VAL A 151 26.58 6.38 4.68
N ARG A 152 26.39 6.41 6.00
CA ARG A 152 25.79 5.29 6.70
C ARG A 152 24.30 5.48 6.74
N VAL A 153 23.57 4.38 6.65
CA VAL A 153 22.16 4.36 6.98
C VAL A 153 21.97 4.85 8.41
N THR A 154 21.11 5.83 8.61
CA THR A 154 20.77 6.36 9.92
C THR A 154 19.27 6.59 10.02
N ILE A 155 18.72 6.51 11.22
CA ILE A 155 17.32 6.87 11.47
C ILE A 155 17.02 8.29 10.97
N LEU A 156 17.93 9.24 11.23
CA LEU A 156 17.76 10.62 10.76
C LEU A 156 17.69 10.70 9.23
N GLY A 157 18.57 9.99 8.50
CA GLY A 157 18.53 9.94 7.04
C GLY A 157 17.22 9.37 6.52
N GLN A 158 16.68 8.33 7.15
CA GLN A 158 15.40 7.74 6.77
C GLN A 158 14.21 8.66 7.09
N LEU A 159 14.24 9.39 8.22
CA LEU A 159 13.23 10.41 8.54
C LEU A 159 13.24 11.57 7.54
N VAL A 160 14.43 12.00 7.11
CA VAL A 160 14.56 12.99 6.02
C VAL A 160 13.99 12.42 4.72
N GLY A 161 14.28 11.16 4.40
CA GLY A 161 13.68 10.45 3.26
C GLY A 161 12.15 10.45 3.31
N ILE A 162 11.55 10.07 4.44
CA ILE A 162 10.09 10.12 4.64
C ILE A 162 9.56 11.54 4.48
N ALA A 163 10.26 12.55 5.01
CA ALA A 163 9.84 13.94 4.87
C ALA A 163 9.76 14.39 3.39
N THR A 164 10.56 13.80 2.49
CA THR A 164 10.49 14.09 1.04
C THR A 164 9.18 13.60 0.40
N PHE A 165 8.50 12.60 0.99
CA PHE A 165 7.22 12.11 0.47
C PHE A 165 6.10 13.15 0.60
N ILE A 166 6.21 14.10 1.54
CA ILE A 166 5.21 15.16 1.72
C ILE A 166 5.15 16.05 0.47
N PRO A 167 6.21 16.76 0.05
CA PRO A 167 6.15 17.60 -1.14
C PRO A 167 6.04 16.81 -2.45
N LEU A 168 6.67 15.64 -2.55
CA LEU A 168 6.78 14.92 -3.82
C LEU A 168 5.63 13.95 -4.10
N ALA A 169 5.00 13.38 -3.07
CA ALA A 169 3.89 12.44 -3.24
C ALA A 169 2.56 13.01 -2.72
N PHE A 170 2.50 13.44 -1.46
CA PHE A 170 1.23 13.88 -0.86
C PHE A 170 0.74 15.21 -1.45
N LEU A 171 1.56 16.27 -1.43
CA LEU A 171 1.15 17.59 -1.91
C LEU A 171 0.89 17.62 -3.41
N SER A 172 1.71 16.92 -4.20
CA SER A 172 1.52 16.80 -5.65
C SER A 172 0.22 16.04 -5.99
N GLY A 173 -0.01 14.88 -5.36
CA GLY A 173 -1.23 14.09 -5.52
C GLY A 173 -2.48 14.81 -5.04
N TYR A 174 -2.38 15.54 -3.91
CA TYR A 174 -3.45 16.39 -3.40
C TYR A 174 -3.77 17.54 -4.34
N ALA A 175 -2.76 18.26 -4.84
CA ALA A 175 -2.96 19.38 -5.76
C ALA A 175 -3.66 18.93 -7.04
N ILE A 176 -3.21 17.83 -7.65
CA ILE A 176 -3.84 17.28 -8.86
C ILE A 176 -5.27 16.84 -8.57
N SER A 177 -5.49 16.07 -7.49
CA SER A 177 -6.83 15.64 -7.08
C SER A 177 -7.75 16.83 -6.82
N TRP A 178 -7.25 17.90 -6.19
CA TRP A 178 -8.02 19.10 -5.93
C TRP A 178 -8.40 19.84 -7.21
N VAL A 179 -7.50 19.96 -8.18
CA VAL A 179 -7.79 20.54 -9.50
C VAL A 179 -8.84 19.71 -10.23
N LEU A 180 -8.70 18.39 -10.28
CA LEU A 180 -9.67 17.49 -10.90
C LEU A 180 -11.05 17.57 -10.22
N LYS A 181 -11.07 17.68 -8.89
CA LYS A 181 -12.31 17.90 -8.12
C LYS A 181 -12.97 19.23 -8.50
N ARG A 182 -12.21 20.31 -8.61
CA ARG A 182 -12.72 21.63 -9.02
C ARG A 182 -13.23 21.64 -10.47
N ALA A 183 -12.64 20.81 -11.33
CA ALA A 183 -13.09 20.61 -12.69
C ALA A 183 -14.26 19.61 -12.83
N ASN A 184 -14.77 19.05 -11.72
CA ASN A 184 -15.80 18.01 -11.70
C ASN A 184 -15.41 16.74 -12.51
N LEU A 185 -14.13 16.36 -12.47
CA LEU A 185 -13.56 15.21 -13.20
C LEU A 185 -13.13 14.05 -12.29
N LEU A 186 -13.14 14.24 -10.96
CA LEU A 186 -12.58 13.26 -10.03
C LEU A 186 -13.59 12.19 -9.57
N ARG A 187 -14.88 12.54 -9.44
CA ARG A 187 -15.95 11.66 -8.93
C ARG A 187 -17.15 11.74 -9.86
N VAL A 188 -17.82 10.62 -10.06
CA VAL A 188 -19.07 10.55 -10.82
C VAL A 188 -20.18 11.36 -10.12
N PRO A 189 -21.21 11.82 -10.86
CA PRO A 189 -22.39 12.42 -10.25
C PRO A 189 -23.07 11.48 -9.25
N LEU A 190 -23.75 12.03 -8.25
CA LEU A 190 -24.35 11.24 -7.18
C LEU A 190 -25.42 10.27 -7.71
N GLU A 191 -26.22 10.69 -8.69
CA GLU A 191 -27.19 9.82 -9.33
C GLU A 191 -26.56 8.57 -9.95
N VAL A 192 -25.38 8.71 -10.58
CA VAL A 192 -24.61 7.60 -11.15
C VAL A 192 -23.99 6.74 -10.05
N GLU A 193 -23.55 7.36 -8.95
CA GLU A 193 -23.00 6.65 -7.81
C GLU A 193 -24.04 5.73 -7.15
N LEU A 194 -25.29 6.20 -7.01
CA LEU A 194 -26.39 5.44 -6.43
C LEU A 194 -26.92 4.34 -7.38
N GLU A 195 -26.90 4.58 -8.69
CA GLU A 195 -27.28 3.58 -9.69
C GLU A 195 -26.21 2.49 -9.85
N GLY A 196 -24.94 2.85 -9.67
CA GLY A 196 -23.78 2.01 -9.93
C GLY A 196 -23.17 2.30 -11.31
N ILE A 197 -21.84 2.46 -11.34
CA ILE A 197 -21.13 2.90 -12.55
C ILE A 197 -21.26 1.90 -13.72
N ASP A 198 -21.41 0.60 -13.41
CA ASP A 198 -21.55 -0.45 -14.43
C ASP A 198 -22.83 -0.27 -15.26
N LEU A 199 -23.96 0.00 -14.59
CA LEU A 199 -25.24 0.27 -15.25
C LEU A 199 -25.20 1.58 -16.04
N ALA A 200 -24.63 2.63 -15.46
CA ALA A 200 -24.56 3.93 -16.11
C ALA A 200 -23.64 3.96 -17.34
N GLU A 201 -22.52 3.23 -17.33
CA GLU A 201 -21.53 3.23 -18.41
C GLU A 201 -21.82 2.16 -19.47
N PHE A 202 -22.26 0.97 -19.06
CA PHE A 202 -22.41 -0.18 -19.95
C PHE A 202 -23.86 -0.62 -20.17
N GLY A 203 -24.83 -0.05 -19.45
CA GLY A 203 -26.25 -0.39 -19.57
C GLY A 203 -26.60 -1.80 -19.13
N THR A 204 -25.67 -2.48 -18.45
CA THR A 204 -25.83 -3.86 -17.98
C THR A 204 -25.19 -4.01 -16.62
N ASP A 205 -25.85 -4.78 -15.76
CA ASP A 205 -25.23 -5.30 -14.55
C ASP A 205 -24.35 -6.50 -14.94
N PHE A 206 -23.06 -6.46 -14.60
CA PHE A 206 -22.15 -7.58 -14.84
C PHE A 206 -22.26 -8.68 -13.79
N TYR A 207 -22.97 -8.41 -12.70
CA TYR A 207 -23.12 -9.28 -11.54
C TYR A 207 -24.61 -9.44 -11.13
N PRO A 208 -25.54 -9.74 -12.06
CA PRO A 208 -26.98 -9.75 -11.78
C PRO A 208 -27.41 -10.86 -10.81
N ASP A 209 -26.55 -11.86 -10.60
CA ASP A 209 -26.78 -12.96 -9.67
C ASP A 209 -26.53 -12.56 -8.20
N PHE A 210 -25.89 -11.41 -7.96
CA PHE A 210 -25.71 -10.85 -6.63
C PHE A 210 -26.86 -9.90 -6.33
N ALA A 211 -27.53 -10.09 -5.19
CA ALA A 211 -28.59 -9.17 -4.79
C ALA A 211 -27.99 -7.77 -4.58
N ALA A 212 -28.57 -6.76 -5.24
CA ALA A 212 -28.31 -5.37 -4.91
C ALA A 212 -28.70 -5.16 -3.44
N THR A 213 -27.71 -4.90 -2.59
CA THR A 213 -27.94 -4.55 -1.19
C THR A 213 -28.08 -3.04 -1.11
N GLU A 214 -29.15 -2.56 -0.46
CA GLU A 214 -29.25 -1.14 -0.17
C GLU A 214 -28.08 -0.74 0.73
N GLU A 215 -27.30 0.23 0.27
CA GLU A 215 -26.22 0.78 1.08
C GLU A 215 -26.82 1.45 2.31
N VAL A 216 -26.26 1.14 3.48
CA VAL A 216 -26.71 1.65 4.78
C VAL A 216 -25.60 2.46 5.44
N ILE A 217 -25.99 3.58 6.03
CA ILE A 217 -25.13 4.38 6.88
C ILE A 217 -25.40 3.97 8.32
N VAL A 218 -24.34 3.68 9.06
CA VAL A 218 -24.39 3.50 10.51
C VAL A 218 -24.24 4.87 11.17
N GLU A 219 -25.31 5.37 11.78
CA GLU A 219 -25.28 6.64 12.52
C GLU A 219 -24.42 6.53 13.78
N ALA A 220 -24.13 7.66 14.41
CA ALA A 220 -23.26 7.72 15.59
C ALA A 220 -23.81 6.93 16.80
N ASP A 221 -25.11 6.68 16.83
CA ASP A 221 -25.80 5.87 17.86
C ASP A 221 -25.86 4.37 17.51
N GLY A 222 -25.33 3.97 16.34
CA GLY A 222 -25.31 2.59 15.86
C GLY A 222 -26.55 2.18 15.07
N THR A 223 -27.47 3.10 14.77
CA THR A 223 -28.63 2.80 13.92
C THR A 223 -28.23 2.70 12.44
N GLU A 224 -28.78 1.73 11.73
CA GLU A 224 -28.61 1.56 10.28
C GLU A 224 -29.76 2.23 9.54
N VAL A 225 -29.44 3.17 8.66
CA VAL A 225 -30.41 3.91 7.86
C VAL A 225 -30.01 3.87 6.38
N PRO A 226 -30.97 3.87 5.44
CA PRO A 226 -30.64 3.89 4.02
C PRO A 226 -29.72 5.06 3.67
N ALA A 227 -28.64 4.79 2.93
CA ALA A 227 -27.62 5.79 2.60
C ALA A 227 -28.16 6.84 1.62
N ALA A 228 -28.96 6.41 0.63
CA ALA A 228 -29.36 7.26 -0.50
C ALA A 228 -30.01 8.60 -0.07
N PRO A 229 -31.02 8.65 0.83
CA PRO A 229 -31.60 9.93 1.27
C PRO A 229 -30.59 10.88 1.95
N ILE A 230 -29.64 10.31 2.68
CA ILE A 230 -28.62 11.07 3.41
C ILE A 230 -27.59 11.63 2.44
N LEU A 231 -27.11 10.80 1.50
CA LEU A 231 -26.14 11.19 0.48
C LEU A 231 -26.71 12.28 -0.43
N VAL A 232 -27.97 12.15 -0.87
CA VAL A 232 -28.67 13.18 -1.65
C VAL A 232 -28.76 14.50 -0.89
N ARG A 233 -29.13 14.44 0.40
CA ARG A 233 -29.18 15.64 1.24
C ARG A 233 -27.79 16.27 1.39
N ALA A 234 -26.75 15.49 1.64
CA ALA A 234 -25.38 15.98 1.81
C ALA A 234 -24.84 16.63 0.51
N ALA A 235 -25.02 15.97 -0.64
CA ALA A 235 -24.61 16.52 -1.94
C ALA A 235 -25.31 17.85 -2.25
N SER A 236 -26.61 17.95 -1.96
CA SER A 236 -27.38 19.19 -2.16
C SER A 236 -26.87 20.38 -1.32
N GLN A 237 -26.26 20.10 -0.16
CA GLN A 237 -25.65 21.11 0.71
C GLN A 237 -24.27 21.56 0.20
N VAL A 238 -23.49 20.65 -0.38
CA VAL A 238 -22.15 20.95 -0.93
C VAL A 238 -22.24 21.71 -2.27
N ILE A 239 -23.23 21.42 -3.11
CA ILE A 239 -23.42 22.09 -4.40
C ILE A 239 -23.91 23.55 -4.25
N ARG A 240 -24.46 23.90 -3.08
CA ARG A 240 -24.95 25.27 -2.78
C ARG A 240 -23.96 26.14 -1.98
N GLY A 241 -22.77 25.63 -1.66
CA GLY A 241 -21.72 26.31 -0.87
C GLY A 241 -20.52 26.75 -1.68
#